data_AF-A0A969G9Q7-F1
#
_entry.id   AF-A0A969G9Q7-F1
#
_cell.length_a   1.000
_cell.length_b   1.000
_cell.length_c   1.000
_cell.angle_alpha   90.00
_cell.angle_beta   90.00
_cell.angle_gamma   90.00
#
_symmetry.space_group_name_H-M   'P 1'
#
loop_
_entity.id
_entity.type
_entity.pdbx_description
1 polymer ?
#
loop_
_entity_poly.entity_id
_entity_poly.type
_entity_poly.pdbx_seq_one_letter_code
_entity_poly.pdbx_strand_id
1 'polypeptide(L)'
;MFNSEGEITGLIDGETGTDTIDYANLSTSIVVNLQNSTPTQQGSATNLAGFNGIEAILGSSENDQIQAPNQNNTFTVTGTDAVTLNNISLNSFENLIGGNLNDLVVFANATSAFNGLIDGGLGTLTLQGDEINYGQVRGVGGSLVIQPTTANQTIAIGNATEQPTSLDLSPLELSNILDGFSQITITSPTGAIGLLDTVTFNDPVLIQAPNSTVTTASPLNALIGVNNSSIAVQALNDISLGNVTTNGSALTITSQQGTVNTLDLNSSAIAQGGNIVVLGKVGINAGAINSSSVGSGGNVTLDRSGTLWCNISMPKGGVDGGIGGTVDITAGNFFRATDTFIDQTGVASSISTAGVVGNGNITIRHEGNGIIPFIVGDSAVNGTTGALTGGSFSSGINRISPRAEFLGEYFQG
;
A
#
# COMPACT_ATOMS: atom_id res chain seq x y z
N MET A 1 -25.30 -6.16 37.79
CA MET A 1 -26.34 -6.21 36.74
C MET A 1 -27.02 -4.85 36.66
N PHE A 2 -26.85 -4.15 35.54
CA PHE A 2 -27.55 -2.89 35.25
C PHE A 2 -28.89 -3.17 34.53
N ASN A 3 -29.90 -2.33 34.72
CA ASN A 3 -31.15 -2.33 33.94
C ASN A 3 -31.32 -0.96 33.25
N SER A 4 -32.25 -0.86 32.30
CA SER A 4 -32.35 0.25 31.33
C SER A 4 -32.71 1.63 31.91
N GLU A 5 -32.99 1.75 33.22
CA GLU A 5 -33.47 3.00 33.85
C GLU A 5 -32.64 3.46 35.06
N GLY A 6 -31.64 2.68 35.49
CA GLY A 6 -30.82 2.99 36.65
C GLY A 6 -29.44 3.56 36.29
N GLU A 7 -29.03 4.65 36.94
CA GLU A 7 -27.68 5.21 36.87
C GLU A 7 -26.99 5.12 38.24
N ILE A 8 -25.72 4.73 38.25
CA ILE A 8 -24.84 4.86 39.42
C ILE A 8 -24.00 6.12 39.23
N THR A 9 -24.33 7.17 39.99
CA THR A 9 -23.67 8.47 39.91
C THR A 9 -22.36 8.55 40.72
N GLY A 10 -22.02 7.49 41.44
CA GLY A 10 -20.80 7.39 42.26
C GLY A 10 -19.69 6.59 41.56
N LEU A 11 -18.55 6.50 42.25
CA LEU A 11 -17.46 5.59 41.90
C LEU A 11 -17.77 4.18 42.44
N ILE A 12 -17.69 3.16 41.60
CA ILE A 12 -17.58 1.77 42.04
C ILE A 12 -16.09 1.44 42.22
N ASP A 13 -15.71 0.89 43.36
CA ASP A 13 -14.38 0.35 43.60
C ASP A 13 -14.47 -1.17 43.81
N GLY A 14 -13.75 -1.95 43.00
CA GLY A 14 -13.65 -3.41 43.15
C GLY A 14 -12.72 -3.85 44.28
N GLU A 15 -11.86 -2.94 44.78
CA GLU A 15 -10.87 -3.24 45.82
C GLU A 15 -9.91 -4.37 45.39
N THR A 16 -9.77 -5.43 46.20
CA THR A 16 -8.91 -6.58 45.87
C THR A 16 -9.76 -7.73 45.38
N GLY A 17 -9.33 -8.41 44.30
CA GLY A 17 -10.02 -9.59 43.82
C GLY A 17 -10.00 -9.63 42.31
N THR A 18 -11.04 -10.24 41.75
CA THR A 18 -11.35 -10.13 40.34
C THR A 18 -12.79 -9.69 40.27
N ASP A 19 -12.98 -8.45 39.84
CA ASP A 19 -14.24 -7.74 39.88
C ASP A 19 -14.75 -7.55 38.46
N THR A 20 -16.06 -7.76 38.30
CA THR A 20 -16.71 -7.76 36.99
C THR A 20 -17.92 -6.84 36.99
N ILE A 21 -17.94 -5.93 36.03
CA ILE A 21 -19.15 -5.20 35.66
C ILE A 21 -19.87 -5.97 34.55
N ASP A 22 -21.15 -6.26 34.76
CA ASP A 22 -21.96 -7.09 33.87
C ASP A 22 -23.17 -6.33 33.30
N TYR A 23 -23.12 -6.09 31.99
CA TYR A 23 -24.17 -5.47 31.16
C TYR A 23 -24.91 -6.47 30.25
N ALA A 24 -24.72 -7.78 30.39
CA ALA A 24 -25.27 -8.79 29.47
C ALA A 24 -26.80 -8.79 29.32
N ASN A 25 -27.52 -8.19 30.28
CA ASN A 25 -28.98 -8.08 30.27
C ASN A 25 -29.50 -6.70 29.84
N LEU A 26 -28.61 -5.78 29.45
CA LEU A 26 -29.01 -4.47 28.93
C LEU A 26 -29.40 -4.60 27.45
N SER A 27 -30.51 -4.00 27.06
CA SER A 27 -31.02 -4.02 25.68
C SER A 27 -30.61 -2.80 24.86
N THR A 28 -29.54 -2.12 25.28
CA THR A 28 -29.01 -0.92 24.63
C THR A 28 -27.49 -1.01 24.64
N SER A 29 -26.85 -0.50 23.59
CA SER A 29 -25.39 -0.41 23.50
C SER A 29 -24.77 0.33 24.69
N ILE A 30 -23.61 -0.12 25.13
CA ILE A 30 -22.79 0.54 26.13
C ILE A 30 -21.53 1.14 25.52
N VAL A 31 -21.02 2.18 26.18
CA VAL A 31 -19.71 2.76 25.91
C VAL A 31 -18.89 2.63 27.18
N VAL A 32 -17.71 2.03 27.09
CA VAL A 32 -16.67 2.07 28.13
C VAL A 32 -15.66 3.13 27.74
N ASN A 33 -15.52 4.17 28.57
CA ASN A 33 -14.60 5.26 28.34
C ASN A 33 -13.43 5.21 29.32
N LEU A 34 -12.22 5.07 28.77
CA LEU A 34 -10.95 5.00 29.50
C LEU A 34 -10.05 6.21 29.21
N GLN A 35 -10.50 7.20 28.43
CA GLN A 35 -9.70 8.37 28.05
C GLN A 35 -9.20 9.20 29.23
N ASN A 36 -9.96 9.23 30.31
CA ASN A 36 -9.73 10.08 31.48
C ASN A 36 -9.29 9.28 32.72
N SER A 37 -8.61 8.14 32.53
CA SER A 37 -8.15 7.31 33.65
C SER A 37 -7.20 8.09 34.58
N THR A 38 -7.39 7.94 35.88
CA THR A 38 -6.56 8.51 36.95
C THR A 38 -6.19 7.40 37.96
N PRO A 39 -5.24 7.62 38.89
CA PRO A 39 -4.90 6.62 39.90
C PRO A 39 -6.07 6.19 40.81
N THR A 40 -7.16 6.96 40.86
CA THR A 40 -8.33 6.70 41.70
C THR A 40 -9.60 6.44 40.89
N GLN A 41 -9.50 6.39 39.55
CA GLN A 41 -10.62 6.11 38.66
C GLN A 41 -10.08 5.57 37.35
N GLN A 42 -10.30 4.28 37.11
CA GLN A 42 -9.87 3.58 35.90
C GLN A 42 -10.65 4.04 34.66
N GLY A 43 -11.94 4.32 34.80
CA GLY A 43 -12.78 4.74 33.68
C GLY A 43 -14.21 5.09 34.08
N SER A 44 -15.07 5.18 33.07
CA SER A 44 -16.54 5.28 33.20
C SER A 44 -17.21 4.39 32.16
N ALA A 45 -18.51 4.12 32.34
CA ALA A 45 -19.29 3.33 31.39
C ALA A 45 -20.73 3.86 31.30
N THR A 46 -21.50 3.41 30.31
CA THR A 46 -22.94 3.71 30.23
C THR A 46 -23.63 3.41 31.57
N ASN A 47 -24.40 4.37 32.09
CA ASN A 47 -25.08 4.31 33.39
C ASN A 47 -24.14 4.17 34.62
N LEU A 48 -22.84 4.45 34.45
CA LEU A 48 -21.84 4.39 35.52
C LEU A 48 -20.85 5.56 35.44
N ALA A 49 -20.99 6.51 36.37
CA ALA A 49 -20.16 7.70 36.41
C ALA A 49 -18.65 7.41 36.55
N GLY A 50 -18.30 6.34 37.26
CA GLY A 50 -16.91 5.89 37.32
C GLY A 50 -16.72 4.52 37.94
N PHE A 51 -15.61 3.88 37.59
CA PHE A 51 -15.13 2.68 38.26
C PHE A 51 -13.62 2.69 38.49
N ASN A 52 -13.17 1.94 39.50
CA ASN A 52 -11.78 1.69 39.86
C ASN A 52 -11.62 0.23 40.31
N GLY A 53 -10.44 -0.37 40.09
CA GLY A 53 -10.17 -1.75 40.50
C GLY A 53 -11.09 -2.77 39.84
N ILE A 54 -11.43 -2.60 38.56
CA ILE A 54 -12.27 -3.55 37.80
C ILE A 54 -11.43 -4.26 36.75
N GLU A 55 -11.37 -5.58 36.83
CA GLU A 55 -10.60 -6.43 35.93
C GLU A 55 -11.39 -6.84 34.68
N ALA A 56 -12.73 -6.87 34.75
CA ALA A 56 -13.55 -7.30 33.63
C ALA A 56 -14.84 -6.50 33.44
N ILE A 57 -15.21 -6.28 32.19
CA ILE A 57 -16.52 -5.79 31.79
C ILE A 57 -17.09 -6.72 30.73
N LEU A 58 -18.31 -7.18 30.96
CA LEU A 58 -19.11 -7.90 29.99
C LEU A 58 -20.12 -6.94 29.37
N GLY A 59 -20.06 -6.80 28.05
CA GLY A 59 -20.97 -6.01 27.24
C GLY A 59 -22.39 -6.55 27.20
N SER A 60 -23.24 -5.81 26.51
CA SER A 60 -24.61 -6.13 26.15
C SER A 60 -24.66 -7.04 24.91
N SER A 61 -25.87 -7.31 24.41
CA SER A 61 -26.07 -7.98 23.12
C SER A 61 -26.15 -7.01 21.92
N GLU A 62 -26.00 -5.71 22.19
CA GLU A 62 -26.03 -4.65 21.18
C GLU A 62 -24.60 -4.24 20.79
N ASN A 63 -24.44 -3.31 19.84
CA ASN A 63 -23.13 -2.86 19.37
C ASN A 63 -22.43 -1.97 20.41
N ASP A 64 -21.55 -2.55 21.20
CA ASP A 64 -20.84 -1.87 22.28
C ASP A 64 -19.54 -1.23 21.80
N GLN A 65 -19.05 -0.26 22.57
CA GLN A 65 -17.90 0.53 22.20
C GLN A 65 -16.89 0.69 23.34
N ILE A 66 -15.62 0.53 23.01
CA ILE A 66 -14.47 0.87 23.84
C ILE A 66 -13.90 2.19 23.34
N GLN A 67 -13.62 3.12 24.25
CA GLN A 67 -12.82 4.32 23.99
C GLN A 67 -11.55 4.28 24.84
N ALA A 68 -10.41 4.07 24.21
CA ALA A 68 -9.15 3.83 24.89
C ALA A 68 -8.45 5.12 25.37
N PRO A 69 -7.50 5.01 26.32
CA PRO A 69 -6.70 6.14 26.78
C PRO A 69 -5.95 6.87 25.65
N ASN A 70 -5.73 8.19 25.81
CA ASN A 70 -4.95 8.99 24.85
C ASN A 70 -3.43 8.78 24.99
N GLN A 71 -2.99 7.54 24.85
CA GLN A 71 -1.60 7.09 24.95
C GLN A 71 -1.36 5.95 23.95
N ASN A 72 -0.17 5.33 23.98
CA ASN A 72 0.02 4.10 23.22
C ASN A 72 -0.77 2.97 23.88
N ASN A 73 -1.69 2.33 23.15
CA ASN A 73 -2.47 1.22 23.69
C ASN A 73 -2.08 -0.11 23.06
N THR A 74 -2.24 -1.19 23.82
CA THR A 74 -2.17 -2.55 23.30
C THR A 74 -3.45 -3.29 23.65
N PHE A 75 -4.12 -3.75 22.61
CA PHE A 75 -5.34 -4.54 22.64
C PHE A 75 -4.99 -5.96 22.24
N THR A 76 -5.27 -6.94 23.07
CA THR A 76 -5.12 -8.35 22.71
C THR A 76 -6.50 -8.94 22.47
N VAL A 77 -6.82 -9.25 21.22
CA VAL A 77 -8.05 -9.93 20.82
C VAL A 77 -7.92 -11.41 21.18
N THR A 78 -8.66 -11.84 22.20
CA THR A 78 -8.57 -13.18 22.82
C THR A 78 -9.62 -14.15 22.31
N GLY A 79 -10.68 -13.63 21.70
CA GLY A 79 -11.76 -14.35 21.04
C GLY A 79 -12.58 -13.37 20.20
N THR A 80 -13.69 -13.81 19.64
CA THR A 80 -14.61 -12.94 18.89
C THR A 80 -15.13 -11.81 19.79
N ASP A 81 -14.89 -10.55 19.38
CA ASP A 81 -15.34 -9.34 20.07
C ASP A 81 -14.95 -9.32 21.57
N ALA A 82 -13.80 -9.93 21.88
CA ALA A 82 -13.26 -10.06 23.24
C ALA A 82 -11.80 -9.59 23.28
N VAL A 83 -11.53 -8.53 24.04
CA VAL A 83 -10.26 -7.81 24.03
C VAL A 83 -9.74 -7.61 25.46
N THR A 84 -8.46 -7.87 25.67
CA THR A 84 -7.75 -7.34 26.84
C THR A 84 -7.05 -6.04 26.43
N LEU A 85 -7.47 -4.92 27.02
CA LEU A 85 -6.79 -3.64 26.86
C LEU A 85 -5.94 -3.39 28.10
N ASN A 86 -4.62 -3.49 27.95
CA ASN A 86 -3.68 -3.47 29.08
C ASN A 86 -3.99 -4.58 30.10
N ASN A 87 -4.78 -4.28 31.15
CA ASN A 87 -5.15 -5.21 32.22
C ASN A 87 -6.67 -5.36 32.43
N ILE A 88 -7.50 -4.74 31.59
CA ILE A 88 -8.96 -4.91 31.66
C ILE A 88 -9.43 -5.83 30.54
N SER A 89 -10.22 -6.84 30.90
CA SER A 89 -10.91 -7.74 29.97
C SER A 89 -12.25 -7.15 29.56
N LEU A 90 -12.46 -6.95 28.27
CA LEU A 90 -13.65 -6.36 27.68
C LEU A 90 -14.24 -7.41 26.73
N ASN A 91 -15.37 -8.00 27.10
CA ASN A 91 -16.00 -9.09 26.33
C ASN A 91 -17.33 -8.61 25.75
N SER A 92 -17.66 -9.03 24.53
CA SER A 92 -18.83 -8.55 23.78
C SER A 92 -18.74 -7.03 23.52
N PHE A 93 -17.63 -6.62 22.92
CA PHE A 93 -17.43 -5.25 22.43
C PHE A 93 -17.03 -5.27 20.96
N GLU A 94 -17.93 -4.80 20.11
CA GLU A 94 -17.77 -4.87 18.66
C GLU A 94 -17.01 -3.68 18.12
N ASN A 95 -16.92 -2.58 18.86
CA ASN A 95 -16.27 -1.34 18.41
C ASN A 95 -15.16 -0.88 19.35
N LEU A 96 -14.07 -0.43 18.75
CA LEU A 96 -12.88 0.06 19.43
C LEU A 96 -12.49 1.40 18.81
N ILE A 97 -12.37 2.42 19.66
CA ILE A 97 -11.72 3.69 19.33
C ILE A 97 -10.41 3.76 20.13
N GLY A 98 -9.31 3.84 19.39
CA GLY A 98 -7.96 4.02 19.89
C GLY A 98 -7.72 5.40 20.49
N GLY A 99 -6.48 5.62 20.91
CA GLY A 99 -6.03 6.89 21.45
C GLY A 99 -5.62 7.88 20.37
N ASN A 100 -5.00 8.99 20.80
CA ASN A 100 -4.35 9.92 19.88
C ASN A 100 -2.91 9.51 19.49
N LEU A 101 -2.35 8.49 20.15
CA LEU A 101 -1.01 7.96 19.84
C LEU A 101 -1.13 6.57 19.18
N ASN A 102 -0.06 5.78 19.16
CA ASN A 102 -0.05 4.54 18.41
C ASN A 102 -0.80 3.42 19.13
N ASP A 103 -1.65 2.71 18.41
CA ASP A 103 -2.46 1.62 18.94
C ASP A 103 -2.05 0.30 18.27
N LEU A 104 -1.81 -0.72 19.09
CA LEU A 104 -1.49 -2.08 18.64
C LEU A 104 -2.65 -3.01 18.96
N VAL A 105 -3.22 -3.66 17.95
CA VAL A 105 -4.22 -4.72 18.09
C VAL A 105 -3.57 -6.05 17.73
N VAL A 106 -3.43 -6.92 18.72
CA VAL A 106 -2.84 -8.26 18.61
C VAL A 106 -3.94 -9.30 18.53
N PHE A 107 -4.04 -10.03 17.42
CA PHE A 107 -4.90 -11.20 17.28
C PHE A 107 -4.16 -12.43 17.83
N ALA A 108 -4.60 -12.89 19.00
CA ALA A 108 -3.86 -13.86 19.80
C ALA A 108 -3.81 -15.27 19.19
N ASN A 109 -4.78 -15.61 18.34
CA ASN A 109 -4.88 -16.92 17.68
C ASN A 109 -5.74 -16.81 16.40
N ALA A 110 -5.72 -17.87 15.59
CA ALA A 110 -6.44 -17.90 14.31
C ALA A 110 -7.97 -17.87 14.40
N THR A 111 -8.55 -17.91 15.60
CA THR A 111 -10.00 -17.75 15.82
C THR A 111 -10.35 -16.40 16.46
N SER A 112 -9.34 -15.58 16.79
CA SER A 112 -9.54 -14.21 17.26
C SER A 112 -10.11 -13.37 16.13
N ALA A 113 -11.25 -12.73 16.37
CA ALA A 113 -11.90 -11.86 15.39
C ALA A 113 -12.47 -10.62 16.08
N PHE A 114 -12.53 -9.51 15.35
CA PHE A 114 -13.14 -8.27 15.84
C PHE A 114 -14.07 -7.75 14.76
N ASN A 115 -15.39 -7.90 14.92
CA ASN A 115 -16.34 -7.85 13.80
C ASN A 115 -16.85 -6.45 13.46
N GLY A 116 -16.79 -5.50 14.40
CA GLY A 116 -17.23 -4.12 14.17
C GLY A 116 -16.08 -3.21 13.77
N LEU A 117 -16.08 -1.98 14.28
CA LEU A 117 -15.12 -0.94 13.90
C LEU A 117 -13.86 -0.96 14.79
N ILE A 118 -12.68 -1.00 14.18
CA ILE A 118 -11.40 -0.63 14.79
C ILE A 118 -10.99 0.73 14.23
N ASP A 119 -11.10 1.78 15.05
CA ASP A 119 -10.64 3.12 14.71
C ASP A 119 -9.32 3.42 15.43
N GLY A 120 -8.23 3.56 14.67
CA GLY A 120 -6.90 3.90 15.19
C GLY A 120 -6.71 5.37 15.56
N GLY A 121 -7.73 6.21 15.38
CA GLY A 121 -7.64 7.63 15.67
C GLY A 121 -6.60 8.35 14.80
N LEU A 122 -5.74 9.15 15.45
CA LEU A 122 -4.72 9.98 14.79
C LEU A 122 -3.35 9.30 14.66
N GLY A 123 -3.08 8.28 15.47
CA GLY A 123 -1.79 7.60 15.51
C GLY A 123 -1.67 6.49 14.47
N THR A 124 -0.56 5.74 14.55
CA THR A 124 -0.43 4.51 13.77
C THR A 124 -1.24 3.41 14.42
N LEU A 125 -2.16 2.81 13.66
CA LEU A 125 -2.82 1.55 14.01
C LEU A 125 -1.98 0.38 13.49
N THR A 126 -1.56 -0.52 14.36
CA THR A 126 -0.90 -1.77 13.98
C THR A 126 -1.83 -2.93 14.26
N LEU A 127 -2.17 -3.71 13.24
CA LEU A 127 -2.82 -5.01 13.36
C LEU A 127 -1.74 -6.09 13.26
N GLN A 128 -1.63 -6.91 14.29
CA GLN A 128 -0.62 -7.95 14.40
C GLN A 128 -1.25 -9.31 14.71
N GLY A 129 -0.94 -10.32 13.91
CA GLY A 129 -1.42 -11.68 14.13
C GLY A 129 -0.96 -12.59 12.99
N ASP A 130 -0.68 -13.86 13.29
CA ASP A 130 -0.39 -14.84 12.24
C ASP A 130 -1.63 -15.12 11.37
N GLU A 131 -2.80 -14.76 11.90
CA GLU A 131 -4.07 -14.66 11.21
C GLU A 131 -4.83 -13.47 11.85
N ILE A 132 -5.54 -12.66 11.05
CA ILE A 132 -6.13 -11.38 11.49
C ILE A 132 -7.51 -11.23 10.86
N ASN A 133 -8.56 -11.47 11.65
CA ASN A 133 -9.93 -11.33 11.21
C ASN A 133 -10.56 -10.05 11.76
N TYR A 134 -10.88 -9.09 10.87
CA TYR A 134 -11.44 -7.79 11.28
C TYR A 134 -12.64 -7.34 10.44
N GLY A 135 -13.54 -6.63 11.11
CA GLY A 135 -14.61 -5.83 10.52
C GLY A 135 -14.04 -4.56 9.90
N GLN A 136 -14.64 -3.41 10.12
CA GLN A 136 -14.16 -2.15 9.53
C GLN A 136 -12.91 -1.63 10.24
N VAL A 137 -11.97 -1.09 9.48
CA VAL A 137 -10.78 -0.42 10.01
C VAL A 137 -10.70 1.01 9.49
N ARG A 138 -10.54 1.97 10.40
CA ARG A 138 -10.48 3.41 10.09
C ARG A 138 -9.26 4.07 10.71
N GLY A 139 -8.71 5.07 10.02
CA GLY A 139 -7.76 6.03 10.56
C GLY A 139 -8.12 7.43 10.09
N VAL A 140 -7.90 8.44 10.92
CA VAL A 140 -8.18 9.85 10.59
C VAL A 140 -6.85 10.56 10.35
N GLY A 141 -6.21 10.25 9.22
CA GLY A 141 -4.87 10.75 8.89
C GLY A 141 -3.72 9.97 9.55
N GLY A 142 -4.01 9.01 10.43
CA GLY A 142 -3.06 8.02 10.92
C GLY A 142 -2.60 7.04 9.84
N SER A 143 -1.67 6.14 10.16
CA SER A 143 -1.21 5.09 9.25
C SER A 143 -1.69 3.72 9.72
N LEU A 144 -1.89 2.77 8.81
CA LEU A 144 -2.21 1.38 9.11
C LEU A 144 -0.96 0.52 8.87
N VAL A 145 -0.64 -0.38 9.79
CA VAL A 145 0.38 -1.42 9.61
C VAL A 145 -0.29 -2.77 9.84
N ILE A 146 -0.14 -3.69 8.89
CA ILE A 146 -0.59 -5.08 8.99
C ILE A 146 0.65 -5.96 8.89
N GLN A 147 0.86 -6.81 9.90
CA GLN A 147 2.02 -7.70 9.97
C GLN A 147 1.72 -8.98 10.76
N PRO A 148 2.41 -10.09 10.47
CA PRO A 148 2.32 -11.27 11.30
C PRO A 148 3.00 -11.11 12.66
N THR A 149 2.68 -12.00 13.60
CA THR A 149 3.41 -12.12 14.87
C THR A 149 4.71 -12.90 14.65
N THR A 150 4.62 -13.97 13.86
CA THR A 150 5.72 -14.86 13.52
C THR A 150 6.49 -14.28 12.32
N ALA A 151 7.78 -14.04 12.51
CA ALA A 151 8.60 -13.28 11.55
C ALA A 151 8.66 -13.87 10.13
N ASN A 152 8.63 -15.19 9.99
CA ASN A 152 8.70 -15.88 8.69
C ASN A 152 7.32 -16.23 8.10
N GLN A 153 6.24 -15.83 8.76
CA GLN A 153 4.88 -16.04 8.29
C GLN A 153 4.70 -15.32 6.95
N THR A 154 4.29 -16.05 5.92
CA THR A 154 3.96 -15.47 4.62
C THR A 154 2.64 -14.71 4.72
N ILE A 155 2.49 -13.66 3.93
CA ILE A 155 1.21 -12.93 3.79
C ILE A 155 0.64 -13.24 2.41
N ALA A 156 -0.65 -13.56 2.34
CA ALA A 156 -1.36 -13.80 1.09
C ALA A 156 -2.52 -12.79 0.95
N ILE A 157 -2.30 -11.80 0.09
CA ILE A 157 -3.21 -10.69 -0.16
C ILE A 157 -4.21 -11.07 -1.26
N GLY A 158 -5.50 -10.87 -1.00
CA GLY A 158 -6.59 -11.22 -1.91
C GLY A 158 -6.96 -12.71 -1.88
N ASN A 159 -6.50 -13.48 -0.89
CA ASN A 159 -6.85 -14.89 -0.79
C ASN A 159 -8.28 -15.07 -0.25
N ALA A 160 -9.19 -15.63 -1.04
CA ALA A 160 -10.56 -15.89 -0.57
C ALA A 160 -10.68 -17.10 0.37
N THR A 161 -9.62 -17.90 0.53
CA THR A 161 -9.62 -19.11 1.36
C THR A 161 -8.51 -19.08 2.39
N GLU A 162 -8.88 -18.84 3.64
CA GLU A 162 -8.03 -18.93 4.83
C GLU A 162 -7.16 -20.19 4.83
N GLN A 163 -5.85 -20.00 5.04
CA GLN A 163 -4.88 -21.07 5.22
C GLN A 163 -4.17 -20.92 6.57
N PRO A 164 -3.96 -22.00 7.32
CA PRO A 164 -3.27 -21.94 8.61
C PRO A 164 -1.76 -21.65 8.50
N THR A 165 -1.25 -21.45 7.29
CA THR A 165 0.17 -21.28 6.98
C THR A 165 0.49 -19.91 6.39
N SER A 166 -0.50 -19.03 6.23
CA SER A 166 -0.36 -17.63 5.82
C SER A 166 -1.11 -16.74 6.80
N LEU A 167 -0.69 -15.48 6.90
CA LEU A 167 -1.63 -14.41 7.23
C LEU A 167 -2.38 -14.11 5.94
N ASP A 168 -3.64 -14.49 5.87
CA ASP A 168 -4.48 -14.23 4.72
C ASP A 168 -5.17 -12.86 4.88
N LEU A 169 -5.19 -12.08 3.80
CA LEU A 169 -6.00 -10.86 3.72
C LEU A 169 -7.02 -11.07 2.62
N SER A 170 -8.22 -11.46 3.00
CA SER A 170 -9.30 -11.76 2.08
C SER A 170 -9.80 -10.52 1.34
N PRO A 171 -10.49 -10.68 0.20
CA PRO A 171 -11.14 -9.56 -0.47
C PRO A 171 -12.13 -8.80 0.42
N LEU A 172 -12.76 -9.47 1.39
CA LEU A 172 -13.66 -8.84 2.35
C LEU A 172 -12.90 -7.93 3.31
N GLU A 173 -11.82 -8.41 3.90
CA GLU A 173 -10.98 -7.63 4.83
C GLU A 173 -10.34 -6.44 4.15
N LEU A 174 -9.84 -6.61 2.92
CA LEU A 174 -9.33 -5.50 2.13
C LEU A 174 -10.40 -4.45 1.85
N SER A 175 -11.66 -4.85 1.61
CA SER A 175 -12.78 -3.93 1.41
C SER A 175 -13.23 -3.23 2.70
N ASN A 176 -12.86 -3.78 3.86
CA ASN A 176 -13.19 -3.21 5.16
C ASN A 176 -12.18 -2.14 5.63
N ILE A 177 -11.04 -1.99 4.95
CA ILE A 177 -10.13 -0.86 5.18
C ILE A 177 -10.78 0.39 4.58
N LEU A 178 -11.25 1.30 5.44
CA LEU A 178 -11.90 2.53 5.03
C LEU A 178 -10.87 3.56 4.54
N ASP A 179 -11.28 4.37 3.56
CA ASP A 179 -10.51 5.50 3.04
C ASP A 179 -10.19 6.52 4.16
N GLY A 180 -8.99 7.12 4.13
CA GLY A 180 -8.57 8.14 5.09
C GLY A 180 -7.23 7.87 5.79
N PHE A 181 -6.58 6.74 5.51
CA PHE A 181 -5.23 6.47 5.99
C PHE A 181 -4.19 7.31 5.23
N SER A 182 -3.20 7.84 5.95
CA SER A 182 -2.05 8.48 5.31
C SER A 182 -1.17 7.48 4.54
N GLN A 183 -1.12 6.24 5.02
CA GLN A 183 -0.49 5.09 4.36
C GLN A 183 -0.96 3.79 5.01
N ILE A 184 -1.13 2.74 4.19
CA ILE A 184 -1.29 1.35 4.59
C ILE A 184 0.04 0.63 4.33
N THR A 185 0.61 -0.01 5.34
CA THR A 185 1.81 -0.84 5.23
C THR A 185 1.44 -2.29 5.46
N ILE A 186 1.71 -3.16 4.49
CA ILE A 186 1.59 -4.62 4.63
C ILE A 186 3.01 -5.19 4.60
N THR A 187 3.45 -5.76 5.71
CA THR A 187 4.86 -6.15 5.87
C THR A 187 5.04 -7.48 6.58
N SER A 188 5.99 -8.29 6.10
CA SER A 188 6.46 -9.50 6.78
C SER A 188 7.98 -9.43 6.95
N PRO A 189 8.52 -9.60 8.18
CA PRO A 189 9.97 -9.45 8.42
C PRO A 189 10.85 -10.34 7.55
N THR A 190 10.51 -11.63 7.43
CA THR A 190 11.25 -12.61 6.63
C THR A 190 10.35 -13.50 5.77
N GLY A 191 9.03 -13.45 5.93
CA GLY A 191 8.08 -14.13 5.05
C GLY A 191 7.96 -13.47 3.69
N ALA A 192 7.63 -14.26 2.67
CA ALA A 192 7.25 -13.74 1.36
C ALA A 192 5.83 -13.15 1.40
N ILE A 193 5.55 -12.22 0.49
CA ILE A 193 4.21 -11.64 0.31
C ILE A 193 3.66 -12.02 -1.07
N GLY A 194 2.51 -12.68 -1.09
CA GLY A 194 1.81 -13.10 -2.28
C GLY A 194 0.58 -12.23 -2.58
N LEU A 195 0.33 -11.87 -3.84
CA LEU A 195 -0.94 -11.31 -4.31
C LEU A 195 -1.71 -12.40 -5.08
N LEU A 196 -2.76 -12.94 -4.48
CA LEU A 196 -3.49 -14.10 -4.97
C LEU A 196 -4.75 -13.76 -5.78
N ASP A 197 -5.21 -12.51 -5.73
CA ASP A 197 -6.26 -11.97 -6.60
C ASP A 197 -5.94 -10.51 -6.99
N THR A 198 -6.76 -9.90 -7.84
CA THR A 198 -6.72 -8.48 -8.13
C THR A 198 -7.15 -7.69 -6.91
N VAL A 199 -6.28 -6.78 -6.46
CA VAL A 199 -6.46 -6.04 -5.20
C VAL A 199 -6.51 -4.54 -5.47
N THR A 200 -7.40 -3.84 -4.76
CA THR A 200 -7.60 -2.39 -4.88
C THR A 200 -7.39 -1.70 -3.54
N PHE A 201 -6.66 -0.58 -3.53
CA PHE A 201 -6.44 0.27 -2.37
C PHE A 201 -6.93 1.71 -2.65
N ASN A 202 -7.62 2.32 -1.69
CA ASN A 202 -8.05 3.71 -1.77
C ASN A 202 -6.99 4.69 -1.25
N ASP A 203 -6.21 4.27 -0.26
CA ASP A 203 -5.12 5.05 0.35
C ASP A 203 -3.74 4.59 -0.13
N PRO A 204 -2.69 5.43 0.03
CA PRO A 204 -1.31 5.06 -0.26
C PRO A 204 -0.91 3.72 0.37
N VAL A 205 -0.32 2.81 -0.40
CA VAL A 205 0.06 1.47 0.07
C VAL A 205 1.56 1.21 -0.08
N LEU A 206 2.17 0.65 0.96
CA LEU A 206 3.51 0.08 0.97
C LEU A 206 3.42 -1.42 1.23
N ILE A 207 3.76 -2.25 0.24
CA ILE A 207 3.95 -3.69 0.41
C ILE A 207 5.43 -3.95 0.59
N GLN A 208 5.83 -4.50 1.74
CA GLN A 208 7.24 -4.61 2.11
C GLN A 208 7.62 -6.01 2.57
N ALA A 209 8.58 -6.63 1.89
CA ALA A 209 9.20 -7.90 2.27
C ALA A 209 10.72 -7.68 2.49
N PRO A 210 11.15 -7.10 3.63
CA PRO A 210 12.52 -6.60 3.83
C PRO A 210 13.62 -7.65 3.71
N ASN A 211 13.28 -8.94 3.86
CA ASN A 211 14.22 -10.05 3.74
C ASN A 211 13.71 -11.18 2.81
N SER A 212 12.71 -10.90 1.97
CA SER A 212 12.08 -11.91 1.12
C SER A 212 11.67 -11.34 -0.25
N THR A 213 10.73 -12.01 -0.93
CA THR A 213 10.18 -11.66 -2.24
C THR A 213 8.75 -11.12 -2.14
N VAL A 214 8.30 -10.43 -3.19
CA VAL A 214 6.88 -10.10 -3.41
C VAL A 214 6.44 -10.69 -4.76
N THR A 215 5.37 -11.48 -4.79
CA THR A 215 4.93 -12.19 -6.01
C THR A 215 3.42 -12.18 -6.21
N THR A 216 2.92 -11.87 -7.40
CA THR A 216 1.54 -12.18 -7.81
C THR A 216 1.44 -13.63 -8.30
N ALA A 217 0.36 -14.34 -7.95
CA ALA A 217 0.08 -15.69 -8.44
C ALA A 217 -0.14 -15.73 -9.96
N SER A 218 -0.18 -16.91 -10.58
CA SER A 218 -0.50 -17.09 -12.00
C SER A 218 -2.00 -17.43 -12.16
N PRO A 219 -2.77 -16.74 -13.02
CA PRO A 219 -2.37 -15.61 -13.87
C PRO A 219 -1.99 -14.37 -13.05
N LEU A 220 -1.04 -13.57 -13.53
CA LEU A 220 -0.52 -12.42 -12.79
C LEU A 220 -1.64 -11.39 -12.51
N ASN A 221 -2.07 -11.33 -11.24
CA ASN A 221 -3.13 -10.46 -10.76
C ASN A 221 -2.73 -8.97 -10.74
N ALA A 222 -3.72 -8.09 -10.84
CA ALA A 222 -3.48 -6.65 -10.83
C ALA A 222 -3.43 -6.04 -9.42
N LEU A 223 -2.58 -5.03 -9.24
CA LEU A 223 -2.52 -4.20 -8.03
C LEU A 223 -2.96 -2.78 -8.41
N ILE A 224 -4.06 -2.32 -7.84
CA ILE A 224 -4.76 -1.12 -8.27
C ILE A 224 -4.84 -0.12 -7.11
N GLY A 225 -4.31 1.08 -7.32
CA GLY A 225 -4.49 2.25 -6.47
C GLY A 225 -5.54 3.16 -7.10
N VAL A 226 -6.60 3.47 -6.36
CA VAL A 226 -7.61 4.46 -6.74
C VAL A 226 -7.52 5.68 -5.83
N ASN A 227 -8.30 6.73 -6.11
CA ASN A 227 -8.28 7.99 -5.36
C ASN A 227 -6.85 8.58 -5.25
N ASN A 228 -6.33 8.77 -4.05
CA ASN A 228 -4.99 9.27 -3.73
C ASN A 228 -3.95 8.16 -3.57
N SER A 229 -4.32 6.88 -3.73
CA SER A 229 -3.44 5.74 -3.52
C SER A 229 -2.20 5.75 -4.42
N SER A 230 -1.04 6.06 -3.85
CA SER A 230 0.25 5.70 -4.40
C SER A 230 0.57 4.24 -4.06
N ILE A 231 1.34 3.57 -4.92
CA ILE A 231 1.75 2.19 -4.70
C ILE A 231 3.27 2.14 -4.56
N ALA A 232 3.74 1.61 -3.44
CA ALA A 232 5.13 1.26 -3.22
C ALA A 232 5.28 -0.24 -2.94
N VAL A 233 6.18 -0.92 -3.64
CA VAL A 233 6.52 -2.33 -3.38
C VAL A 233 8.02 -2.44 -3.16
N GLN A 234 8.42 -3.04 -2.04
CA GLN A 234 9.82 -3.18 -1.66
C GLN A 234 10.13 -4.60 -1.23
N ALA A 235 11.20 -5.18 -1.77
CA ALA A 235 11.64 -6.53 -1.40
C ALA A 235 13.16 -6.61 -1.37
N LEU A 236 13.71 -7.52 -0.56
CA LEU A 236 15.13 -7.85 -0.63
C LEU A 236 15.44 -8.53 -1.96
N ASN A 237 14.66 -9.57 -2.28
CA ASN A 237 14.86 -10.44 -3.43
C ASN A 237 13.94 -10.02 -4.58
N ASP A 238 13.65 -10.94 -5.50
CA ASP A 238 12.82 -10.69 -6.67
C ASP A 238 11.42 -10.14 -6.33
N ILE A 239 10.94 -9.27 -7.22
CA ILE A 239 9.56 -8.81 -7.25
C ILE A 239 8.95 -9.29 -8.56
N SER A 240 7.79 -9.96 -8.51
CA SER A 240 7.02 -10.36 -9.68
C SER A 240 5.59 -9.90 -9.54
N LEU A 241 5.11 -8.97 -10.36
CA LEU A 241 3.76 -8.41 -10.29
C LEU A 241 3.03 -8.57 -11.63
N GLY A 242 1.70 -8.52 -11.60
CA GLY A 242 0.89 -8.31 -12.80
C GLY A 242 0.88 -6.86 -13.20
N ASN A 243 -0.29 -6.37 -13.64
CA ASN A 243 -0.48 -4.96 -13.94
C ASN A 243 -0.52 -4.16 -12.63
N VAL A 244 0.21 -3.05 -12.56
CA VAL A 244 0.18 -2.14 -11.42
C VAL A 244 -0.32 -0.79 -11.89
N THR A 245 -1.45 -0.33 -11.36
CA THR A 245 -2.11 0.89 -11.81
C THR A 245 -2.37 1.84 -10.64
N THR A 246 -2.06 3.11 -10.78
CA THR A 246 -2.51 4.22 -9.90
C THR A 246 -3.25 5.26 -10.75
N ASN A 247 -4.01 6.16 -10.12
CA ASN A 247 -4.70 7.26 -10.79
C ASN A 247 -3.93 8.59 -10.61
N GLY A 248 -2.77 8.73 -11.23
CA GLY A 248 -1.92 9.93 -11.11
C GLY A 248 -1.03 9.97 -9.88
N SER A 249 -1.21 9.06 -8.93
CA SER A 249 -0.33 8.91 -7.77
C SER A 249 0.97 8.17 -8.13
N ALA A 250 2.01 8.36 -7.32
CA ALA A 250 3.31 7.74 -7.56
C ALA A 250 3.27 6.20 -7.52
N LEU A 251 4.12 5.57 -8.32
CA LEU A 251 4.33 4.13 -8.37
C LEU A 251 5.83 3.86 -8.17
N THR A 252 6.21 3.14 -7.12
CA THR A 252 7.61 2.82 -6.80
C THR A 252 7.78 1.33 -6.57
N ILE A 253 8.72 0.69 -7.26
CA ILE A 253 9.02 -0.73 -7.09
C ILE A 253 10.52 -0.89 -6.90
N THR A 254 10.95 -1.48 -5.78
CA THR A 254 12.37 -1.61 -5.43
C THR A 254 12.69 -3.03 -4.99
N SER A 255 13.47 -3.73 -5.82
CA SER A 255 14.15 -4.97 -5.43
C SER A 255 15.62 -4.67 -5.10
N GLN A 256 16.01 -4.87 -3.84
CA GLN A 256 17.33 -4.48 -3.35
C GLN A 256 18.46 -5.39 -3.86
N GLN A 257 18.16 -6.66 -4.13
CA GLN A 257 19.13 -7.68 -4.57
C GLN A 257 18.63 -8.53 -5.74
N GLY A 258 17.37 -8.39 -6.17
CA GLY A 258 16.76 -9.23 -7.20
C GLY A 258 16.38 -8.50 -8.48
N THR A 259 15.54 -9.18 -9.27
CA THR A 259 14.91 -8.69 -10.50
C THR A 259 13.51 -8.18 -10.20
N VAL A 260 13.10 -7.11 -10.89
CA VAL A 260 11.69 -6.69 -10.93
C VAL A 260 11.06 -7.19 -12.24
N ASN A 261 10.07 -8.07 -12.15
CA ASN A 261 9.23 -8.52 -13.26
C ASN A 261 7.82 -7.94 -13.08
N THR A 262 7.28 -7.25 -14.06
CA THR A 262 5.92 -6.73 -14.05
C THR A 262 5.26 -6.93 -15.41
N LEU A 263 3.93 -6.95 -15.45
CA LEU A 263 3.22 -6.60 -16.68
C LEU A 263 3.25 -5.06 -16.83
N ASP A 264 2.12 -4.43 -17.13
CA ASP A 264 2.07 -2.99 -17.36
C ASP A 264 2.11 -2.20 -16.05
N LEU A 265 2.83 -1.06 -16.07
CA LEU A 265 2.85 -0.06 -15.03
C LEU A 265 2.14 1.19 -15.52
N ASN A 266 1.13 1.65 -14.79
CA ASN A 266 0.32 2.79 -15.23
C ASN A 266 0.04 3.74 -14.07
N SER A 267 0.60 4.94 -14.10
CA SER A 267 0.30 6.03 -13.18
C SER A 267 -0.34 7.23 -13.89
N SER A 268 -0.94 7.00 -15.06
CA SER A 268 -1.57 8.07 -15.82
C SER A 268 -2.81 8.62 -15.16
N ALA A 269 -3.12 9.88 -15.46
CA ALA A 269 -4.29 10.57 -14.92
C ALA A 269 -4.75 11.69 -15.85
N ILE A 270 -5.84 12.36 -15.50
CA ILE A 270 -6.28 13.55 -16.23
C ILE A 270 -5.45 14.76 -15.78
N ALA A 271 -5.33 15.04 -14.48
CA ALA A 271 -4.67 16.27 -14.02
C ALA A 271 -3.13 16.20 -14.09
N GLN A 272 -2.53 15.16 -13.53
CA GLN A 272 -1.09 14.97 -13.48
C GLN A 272 -0.78 13.49 -13.41
N GLY A 273 0.16 13.03 -14.23
CA GLY A 273 0.65 11.65 -14.18
C GLY A 273 1.60 11.46 -13.00
N GLY A 274 1.51 10.32 -12.34
CA GLY A 274 2.38 10.00 -11.21
C GLY A 274 3.77 9.60 -11.65
N ASN A 275 4.79 9.88 -10.84
CA ASN A 275 6.13 9.39 -11.12
C ASN A 275 6.17 7.87 -11.01
N ILE A 276 6.86 7.21 -11.93
CA ILE A 276 7.14 5.78 -11.90
C ILE A 276 8.62 5.58 -11.63
N VAL A 277 8.94 4.89 -10.54
CA VAL A 277 10.33 4.56 -10.18
C VAL A 277 10.44 3.04 -10.07
N VAL A 278 11.33 2.43 -10.84
CA VAL A 278 11.61 1.00 -10.75
C VAL A 278 13.10 0.77 -10.55
N LEU A 279 13.45 0.15 -9.44
CA LEU A 279 14.82 -0.16 -9.05
C LEU A 279 14.97 -1.67 -8.95
N GLY A 280 15.83 -2.26 -9.78
CA GLY A 280 16.10 -3.70 -9.78
C GLY A 280 17.59 -3.96 -9.78
N LYS A 281 18.13 -4.55 -8.71
CA LYS A 281 19.58 -4.79 -8.60
C LYS A 281 20.10 -5.67 -9.73
N VAL A 282 19.40 -6.77 -10.02
CA VAL A 282 19.76 -7.76 -11.04
C VAL A 282 19.17 -7.39 -12.40
N GLY A 283 17.92 -6.96 -12.45
CA GLY A 283 17.24 -6.64 -13.70
C GLY A 283 15.87 -6.01 -13.49
N ILE A 284 15.33 -5.47 -14.57
CA ILE A 284 13.96 -4.96 -14.67
C ILE A 284 13.40 -5.52 -15.96
N ASN A 285 12.24 -6.16 -15.88
CA ASN A 285 11.40 -6.64 -16.98
C ASN A 285 9.98 -6.16 -16.74
N ALA A 286 9.60 -5.07 -17.41
CA ALA A 286 8.27 -4.49 -17.34
C ALA A 286 7.58 -4.56 -18.70
N GLY A 287 6.25 -4.56 -18.70
CA GLY A 287 5.42 -4.32 -19.88
C GLY A 287 5.37 -2.83 -20.25
N ALA A 288 4.22 -2.34 -20.70
CA ALA A 288 4.06 -0.92 -20.96
C ALA A 288 4.25 -0.08 -19.67
N ILE A 289 4.85 1.11 -19.78
CA ILE A 289 5.05 2.02 -18.64
C ILE A 289 4.44 3.36 -19.00
N ASN A 290 3.36 3.73 -18.33
CA ASN A 290 2.54 4.88 -18.67
C ASN A 290 2.42 5.85 -17.48
N SER A 291 3.11 6.99 -17.55
CA SER A 291 2.97 8.11 -16.61
C SER A 291 2.29 9.33 -17.25
N SER A 292 1.48 9.12 -18.30
CA SER A 292 0.87 10.19 -19.09
C SER A 292 -0.13 11.04 -18.31
N SER A 293 -0.44 12.20 -18.88
CA SER A 293 -1.54 13.02 -18.40
C SER A 293 -2.21 13.82 -19.51
N VAL A 294 -3.37 14.42 -19.21
CA VAL A 294 -3.91 15.57 -19.96
C VAL A 294 -3.12 16.83 -19.52
N GLY A 295 -2.90 17.01 -18.22
CA GLY A 295 -1.91 17.97 -17.70
C GLY A 295 -0.47 17.47 -17.83
N SER A 296 0.41 17.71 -16.85
CA SER A 296 1.82 17.30 -16.96
C SER A 296 2.00 15.80 -16.76
N GLY A 297 2.85 15.18 -17.58
CA GLY A 297 3.24 13.77 -17.41
C GLY A 297 4.15 13.60 -16.18
N GLY A 298 4.10 12.41 -15.57
CA GLY A 298 5.00 12.01 -14.50
C GLY A 298 6.35 11.56 -15.04
N ASN A 299 7.39 11.69 -14.22
CA ASN A 299 8.73 11.20 -14.57
C ASN A 299 8.80 9.68 -14.48
N VAL A 300 9.64 9.08 -15.32
CA VAL A 300 9.96 7.65 -15.24
C VAL A 300 11.45 7.50 -14.98
N THR A 301 11.76 6.80 -13.90
CA THR A 301 13.14 6.44 -13.54
C THR A 301 13.26 4.94 -13.46
N LEU A 302 14.12 4.36 -14.30
CA LEU A 302 14.48 2.96 -14.23
C LEU A 302 15.96 2.85 -13.93
N ASP A 303 16.32 2.23 -12.82
CA ASP A 303 17.72 2.02 -12.46
C ASP A 303 17.98 0.55 -12.16
N ARG A 304 18.93 -0.02 -12.91
CA ARG A 304 19.41 -1.38 -12.70
C ARG A 304 20.93 -1.45 -12.69
N SER A 305 21.46 -2.29 -11.81
CA SER A 305 22.90 -2.59 -11.76
C SER A 305 23.31 -3.94 -12.39
N GLY A 306 22.38 -4.69 -12.99
CA GLY A 306 22.63 -5.99 -13.66
C GLY A 306 21.89 -6.10 -15.01
N THR A 307 22.08 -7.19 -15.78
CA THR A 307 21.69 -7.36 -17.20
C THR A 307 20.18 -7.33 -17.54
N LEU A 308 19.79 -6.41 -18.44
CA LEU A 308 18.83 -6.49 -19.56
C LEU A 308 17.37 -6.96 -19.35
N TRP A 309 16.38 -6.07 -19.57
CA TRP A 309 15.26 -6.13 -20.58
C TRP A 309 14.08 -5.21 -20.19
N CYS A 310 14.01 -3.96 -20.66
CA CYS A 310 12.85 -3.10 -20.35
C CYS A 310 11.98 -2.90 -21.59
N ASN A 311 10.91 -3.68 -21.76
CA ASN A 311 9.86 -3.21 -22.66
C ASN A 311 9.29 -1.94 -22.01
N ILE A 312 9.27 -0.86 -22.78
CA ILE A 312 8.67 0.38 -22.34
C ILE A 312 7.84 0.82 -23.51
N SER A 313 6.54 0.95 -23.28
CA SER A 313 5.63 1.68 -24.13
C SER A 313 5.06 2.81 -23.29
N MET A 314 5.50 4.05 -23.58
CA MET A 314 5.08 5.27 -22.88
C MET A 314 4.02 6.04 -23.67
N PRO A 315 2.72 5.81 -23.49
CA PRO A 315 1.76 6.69 -24.15
C PRO A 315 1.91 8.12 -23.60
N LYS A 316 1.69 9.10 -24.49
CA LYS A 316 1.33 10.52 -24.31
C LYS A 316 2.00 11.35 -23.20
N GLY A 317 2.56 12.52 -23.54
CA GLY A 317 2.55 13.64 -22.61
C GLY A 317 1.25 14.45 -22.70
N GLY A 318 1.17 15.50 -21.88
CA GLY A 318 0.00 16.32 -21.63
C GLY A 318 -0.79 16.72 -22.86
N VAL A 319 -2.03 16.25 -23.00
CA VAL A 319 -3.00 16.89 -23.90
C VAL A 319 -3.73 18.00 -23.18
N ASP A 320 -3.54 19.25 -23.59
CA ASP A 320 -4.13 20.46 -22.99
C ASP A 320 -3.28 21.14 -21.91
N GLY A 321 -2.04 21.49 -22.26
CA GLY A 321 -1.25 22.48 -21.52
C GLY A 321 -0.08 21.92 -20.70
N GLY A 322 0.05 20.61 -20.63
CA GLY A 322 1.09 19.95 -19.84
C GLY A 322 2.47 19.89 -20.49
N ILE A 323 3.50 19.78 -19.64
CA ILE A 323 4.87 19.43 -20.01
C ILE A 323 4.98 17.90 -19.98
N GLY A 324 5.69 17.30 -20.94
CA GLY A 324 5.99 15.87 -20.89
C GLY A 324 6.92 15.52 -19.72
N GLY A 325 6.74 14.34 -19.14
CA GLY A 325 7.60 13.84 -18.06
C GLY A 325 9.02 13.54 -18.55
N THR A 326 9.99 13.52 -17.65
CA THR A 326 11.36 13.10 -17.95
C THR A 326 11.49 11.58 -17.87
N VAL A 327 12.26 10.99 -18.77
CA VAL A 327 12.65 9.59 -18.76
C VAL A 327 14.14 9.51 -18.44
N ASP A 328 14.47 8.88 -17.33
CA ASP A 328 15.85 8.59 -16.95
C ASP A 328 16.03 7.08 -16.77
N ILE A 329 16.85 6.47 -17.62
CA ILE A 329 17.11 5.05 -17.63
C ILE A 329 18.60 4.81 -17.43
N THR A 330 18.93 4.11 -16.36
CA THR A 330 20.28 3.57 -16.12
C THR A 330 20.26 2.07 -16.30
N ALA A 331 20.95 1.63 -17.33
CA ALA A 331 21.05 0.27 -17.77
C ALA A 331 22.51 -0.20 -17.58
N GLY A 332 22.82 -0.92 -16.49
CA GLY A 332 24.15 -1.58 -16.29
C GLY A 332 24.65 -2.59 -17.35
N ASN A 333 24.02 -2.71 -18.52
CA ASN A 333 24.47 -3.43 -19.73
C ASN A 333 23.69 -2.87 -20.94
N PHE A 334 22.84 -3.65 -21.63
CA PHE A 334 22.05 -3.13 -22.77
C PHE A 334 20.61 -2.74 -22.41
N PHE A 335 20.04 -1.79 -23.14
CA PHE A 335 18.64 -1.42 -23.04
C PHE A 335 17.86 -1.94 -24.25
N ARG A 336 16.63 -2.41 -24.07
CA ARG A 336 15.79 -2.92 -25.18
C ARG A 336 14.35 -2.52 -24.98
N ALA A 337 13.85 -1.51 -25.69
CA ALA A 337 12.40 -1.27 -25.78
C ALA A 337 11.86 -1.94 -27.05
N THR A 338 11.15 -3.06 -26.90
CA THR A 338 10.76 -3.89 -28.06
C THR A 338 9.46 -3.47 -28.72
N ASP A 339 8.64 -2.67 -28.05
CA ASP A 339 7.32 -2.28 -28.54
C ASP A 339 7.27 -0.84 -29.05
N THR A 340 6.19 -0.53 -29.76
CA THR A 340 5.91 0.81 -30.27
C THR A 340 4.47 1.20 -30.03
N PHE A 341 4.22 2.49 -29.84
CA PHE A 341 2.89 3.09 -29.82
C PHE A 341 2.89 4.34 -30.70
N ILE A 342 1.71 4.83 -31.07
CA ILE A 342 1.57 6.10 -31.78
C ILE A 342 1.53 7.22 -30.74
N ASP A 343 2.54 8.09 -30.78
CA ASP A 343 2.61 9.25 -29.90
C ASP A 343 1.61 10.36 -30.30
N GLN A 344 1.53 11.43 -29.49
CA GLN A 344 0.65 12.57 -29.76
C GLN A 344 0.99 13.36 -31.04
N THR A 345 2.17 13.14 -31.62
CA THR A 345 2.62 13.75 -32.88
C THR A 345 2.34 12.86 -34.10
N GLY A 346 1.76 11.67 -33.87
CA GLY A 346 1.46 10.68 -34.92
C GLY A 346 2.65 9.79 -35.30
N VAL A 347 3.70 9.75 -34.48
CA VAL A 347 4.93 8.98 -34.74
C VAL A 347 4.87 7.65 -34.00
N ALA A 348 5.24 6.57 -34.67
CA ALA A 348 5.47 5.27 -34.04
C ALA A 348 6.76 5.31 -33.20
N SER A 349 6.60 5.37 -31.89
CA SER A 349 7.65 5.63 -30.90
C SER A 349 7.73 4.51 -29.88
N SER A 350 8.92 4.23 -29.36
CA SER A 350 9.10 3.35 -28.19
C SER A 350 9.15 4.16 -26.89
N ILE A 351 9.65 5.39 -26.94
CA ILE A 351 9.69 6.31 -25.79
C ILE A 351 9.27 7.69 -26.28
N SER A 352 8.30 8.31 -25.59
CA SER A 352 7.83 9.66 -25.86
C SER A 352 7.76 10.47 -24.59
N THR A 353 8.36 11.64 -24.61
CA THR A 353 8.25 12.70 -23.58
C THR A 353 7.62 13.95 -24.16
N ALA A 354 6.85 13.80 -25.24
CA ALA A 354 6.19 14.87 -25.95
C ALA A 354 5.06 15.46 -25.12
N GLY A 355 5.16 16.73 -24.72
CA GLY A 355 4.04 17.51 -24.17
C GLY A 355 3.53 18.55 -25.17
N VAL A 356 2.40 19.20 -24.84
CA VAL A 356 1.83 20.26 -25.70
C VAL A 356 2.52 21.61 -25.49
N VAL A 357 2.88 21.94 -24.25
CA VAL A 357 3.52 23.24 -23.91
C VAL A 357 5.03 23.12 -23.74
N GLY A 358 5.51 21.95 -23.35
CA GLY A 358 6.93 21.67 -23.15
C GLY A 358 7.22 20.19 -23.19
N ASN A 359 8.48 19.88 -23.45
CA ASN A 359 8.96 18.52 -23.66
C ASN A 359 9.76 18.08 -22.44
N GLY A 360 9.69 16.80 -22.10
CA GLY A 360 10.59 16.18 -21.12
C GLY A 360 11.86 15.64 -21.78
N ASN A 361 12.89 15.40 -20.98
CA ASN A 361 14.15 14.86 -21.48
C ASN A 361 14.10 13.32 -21.52
N ILE A 362 14.85 12.73 -22.44
CA ILE A 362 15.11 11.29 -22.48
C ILE A 362 16.60 11.08 -22.26
N THR A 363 16.96 10.42 -21.17
CA THR A 363 18.33 10.00 -20.87
C THR A 363 18.38 8.49 -20.77
N ILE A 364 19.28 7.88 -21.53
CA ILE A 364 19.51 6.43 -21.50
C ILE A 364 21.02 6.20 -21.34
N ARG A 365 21.40 5.79 -20.14
CA ARG A 365 22.76 5.33 -19.85
C ARG A 365 22.78 3.83 -20.07
N HIS A 366 23.51 3.37 -21.08
CA HIS A 366 23.67 1.96 -21.38
C HIS A 366 25.16 1.62 -21.41
N GLU A 367 25.53 0.56 -20.71
CA GLU A 367 26.91 0.06 -20.64
C GLU A 367 27.27 -0.79 -21.87
N GLY A 368 26.97 -0.29 -23.07
CA GLY A 368 27.39 -0.90 -24.35
C GLY A 368 28.91 -1.04 -24.50
N ASN A 369 29.68 -0.58 -23.51
CA ASN A 369 31.14 -0.55 -23.42
C ASN A 369 31.82 0.08 -24.63
N GLY A 370 31.10 0.90 -25.41
CA GLY A 370 31.58 1.42 -26.70
C GLY A 370 31.69 0.39 -27.82
N ILE A 371 31.25 -0.86 -27.61
CA ILE A 371 31.36 -1.96 -28.56
C ILE A 371 30.01 -2.31 -29.19
N ILE A 372 28.96 -2.39 -28.36
CA ILE A 372 27.61 -2.68 -28.85
C ILE A 372 26.82 -1.36 -28.89
N PRO A 373 26.56 -0.84 -30.10
CA PRO A 373 25.85 0.42 -30.24
C PRO A 373 24.42 0.30 -29.75
N PHE A 374 23.87 1.43 -29.30
CA PHE A 374 22.45 1.59 -29.11
C PHE A 374 21.80 1.99 -30.44
N ILE A 375 20.82 1.20 -30.90
CA ILE A 375 20.19 1.39 -32.21
C ILE A 375 18.72 1.80 -32.05
N VAL A 376 18.37 2.99 -32.53
CA VAL A 376 16.96 3.37 -32.68
C VAL A 376 16.45 2.76 -33.98
N GLY A 377 15.38 1.96 -33.91
CA GLY A 377 14.86 1.14 -35.01
C GLY A 377 15.27 -0.34 -34.99
N ASP A 378 16.11 -0.76 -34.05
CA ASP A 378 16.46 -2.17 -33.82
C ASP A 378 16.63 -2.44 -32.32
N SER A 379 15.69 -3.18 -31.75
CA SER A 379 15.69 -3.57 -30.33
C SER A 379 16.22 -4.98 -30.10
N ALA A 380 16.87 -5.63 -31.07
CA ALA A 380 17.29 -7.03 -30.92
C ALA A 380 18.31 -7.23 -29.79
N VAL A 381 19.25 -6.29 -29.61
CA VAL A 381 20.35 -6.41 -28.64
C VAL A 381 20.43 -5.20 -27.71
N ASN A 382 20.55 -4.00 -28.26
CA ASN A 382 20.66 -2.75 -27.52
C ASN A 382 20.04 -1.62 -28.33
N GLY A 383 18.84 -1.17 -27.96
CA GLY A 383 18.11 -0.20 -28.77
C GLY A 383 16.61 -0.17 -28.53
N THR A 384 15.91 0.46 -29.47
CA THR A 384 14.45 0.62 -29.47
C THR A 384 13.87 0.22 -30.83
N THR A 385 12.66 -0.34 -30.86
CA THR A 385 11.99 -0.69 -32.13
C THR A 385 11.48 0.55 -32.87
N GLY A 386 10.94 1.52 -32.14
CA GLY A 386 10.36 2.76 -32.66
C GLY A 386 11.27 3.97 -32.48
N ALA A 387 10.73 5.16 -32.77
CA ALA A 387 11.41 6.43 -32.53
C ALA A 387 11.59 6.74 -31.04
N LEU A 388 12.56 7.62 -30.75
CA LEU A 388 12.64 8.40 -29.50
C LEU A 388 12.20 9.82 -29.80
N THR A 389 11.23 10.34 -29.05
CA THR A 389 10.60 11.63 -29.36
C THR A 389 10.41 12.46 -28.11
N GLY A 390 11.04 13.64 -28.12
CA GLY A 390 10.78 14.70 -27.18
C GLY A 390 9.51 15.50 -27.53
N GLY A 391 8.90 15.33 -28.70
CA GLY A 391 7.74 16.13 -29.14
C GLY A 391 8.08 17.26 -30.11
N SER A 392 7.17 18.22 -30.28
CA SER A 392 7.32 19.34 -31.23
C SER A 392 7.75 20.64 -30.53
N PHE A 393 8.80 21.28 -31.02
CA PHE A 393 9.14 22.68 -30.71
C PHE A 393 8.60 23.61 -31.81
N SER A 394 8.60 24.92 -31.55
CA SER A 394 8.34 25.96 -32.57
C SER A 394 9.33 25.91 -33.75
N SER A 395 10.44 25.17 -33.63
CA SER A 395 11.47 24.93 -34.64
C SER A 395 11.41 23.54 -35.31
N GLY A 396 10.46 22.67 -34.97
CA GLY A 396 10.30 21.32 -35.54
C GLY A 396 10.19 20.21 -34.48
N ILE A 397 10.04 18.96 -34.93
CA ILE A 397 9.92 17.79 -34.04
C ILE A 397 11.31 17.38 -33.53
N ASN A 398 11.52 17.35 -32.21
CA ASN A 398 12.70 16.77 -31.58
C ASN A 398 12.56 15.24 -31.53
N ARG A 399 12.97 14.59 -32.61
CA ARG A 399 12.82 13.15 -32.82
C ARG A 399 14.10 12.56 -33.38
N ILE A 400 14.43 11.37 -32.87
CA ILE A 400 15.34 10.44 -33.53
C ILE A 400 14.49 9.37 -34.23
N SER A 401 14.48 9.42 -35.56
CA SER A 401 13.74 8.46 -36.38
C SER A 401 14.37 7.06 -36.30
N PRO A 402 13.61 5.99 -36.55
CA PRO A 402 14.17 4.66 -36.73
C PRO A 402 15.27 4.68 -37.81
N ARG A 403 16.43 4.06 -37.50
CA ARG A 403 17.76 4.13 -38.14
C ARG A 403 18.68 5.23 -37.60
N ALA A 404 19.03 5.15 -36.32
CA ALA A 404 20.14 5.89 -35.72
C ALA A 404 20.98 4.98 -34.83
N GLU A 405 22.29 5.25 -34.74
CA GLU A 405 23.26 4.42 -34.02
C GLU A 405 24.12 5.30 -33.09
N PHE A 406 24.28 4.87 -31.83
CA PHE A 406 25.02 5.60 -30.80
C PHE A 406 26.00 4.67 -30.06
N LEU A 407 27.26 5.09 -29.91
CA LEU A 407 28.31 4.28 -29.27
C LEU A 407 28.42 4.47 -27.75
N GLY A 408 27.72 5.44 -27.17
CA GLY A 408 27.75 5.75 -25.73
C GLY A 408 26.40 6.27 -25.24
N GLU A 409 26.38 6.81 -24.03
CA GLU A 409 25.14 7.32 -23.40
C GLU A 409 24.35 8.23 -24.33
N TYR A 410 23.03 8.06 -24.28
CA TYR A 410 22.09 8.87 -25.05
C TYR A 410 21.48 9.96 -24.16
N PHE A 411 21.47 11.19 -24.69
CA PHE A 411 20.80 12.32 -24.09
C PHE A 411 20.00 13.10 -25.15
N GLN A 412 18.73 13.35 -24.88
CA GLN A 412 17.86 14.23 -25.65
C GLN A 412 17.15 15.20 -24.70
N GLY A 413 17.29 16.49 -24.98
CA GLY A 413 16.64 17.60 -24.28
C GLY A 413 16.30 18.75 -25.21
#